data_AF-A0A0A1TXY7-F1
#
_entry.id   AF-A0A0A1TXY7-F1
#
_cell.length_a   1.000
_cell.length_b   1.000
_cell.length_c   1.000
_cell.angle_alpha   90.00
_cell.angle_beta   90.00
_cell.angle_gamma   90.00
#
_symmetry.space_group_name_H-M   'P 1'
#
loop_
_entity.id
_entity.type
_entity.pdbx_description
1 polymer ?
#
loop_
_entity_poly.entity_id
_entity_poly.type
_entity_poly.pdbx_seq_one_letter_code
_entity_poly.pdbx_strand_id
1 'polypeptide(L)'
;MWSTVEQLVLIESIQYIRPQVSTDWIAVSETVIKTLLFNGPVDQKKYDENECYKQLKELENRYGAAIPAESSFFGSLNAILRKKRIEELDYDIETCRRNLQYLEQYA
;
A
#
# COMPACT_ATOMS: atom_id res chain seq x y z
N MET A 1 0.83 6.31 10.11
CA MET A 1 0.12 6.44 8.82
C MET A 1 0.81 5.53 7.81
N TRP A 2 0.04 4.76 7.04
CA TRP A 2 0.58 3.84 6.03
C TRP A 2 0.75 4.54 4.67
N SER A 3 1.86 4.25 3.99
CA SER A 3 2.12 4.71 2.61
C SER A 3 1.33 3.89 1.58
N THR A 4 1.21 4.40 0.36
CA THR A 4 0.52 3.69 -0.73
C THR A 4 1.22 2.37 -1.07
N VAL A 5 2.55 2.30 -0.98
CA VAL A 5 3.31 1.05 -1.16
C VAL A 5 3.01 0.04 -0.07
N GLU A 6 2.99 0.47 1.19
CA GLU A 6 2.65 -0.39 2.33
C GLU A 6 1.23 -0.94 2.22
N GLN A 7 0.28 -0.11 1.77
CA GLN A 7 -1.11 -0.52 1.53
C GLN A 7 -1.20 -1.54 0.39
N LEU A 8 -0.45 -1.37 -0.70
CA LEU A 8 -0.39 -2.35 -1.79
C LEU A 8 0.13 -3.70 -1.31
N VAL A 9 1.23 -3.70 -0.56
CA VAL A 9 1.81 -4.92 0.01
C VAL A 9 0.82 -5.62 0.94
N LEU A 10 0.08 -4.87 1.76
CA LEU A 10 -0.98 -5.43 2.61
C LEU A 10 -2.06 -6.12 1.79
N ILE A 11 -2.60 -5.46 0.75
CA ILE A 11 -3.68 -6.03 -0.06
C ILE A 11 -3.22 -7.28 -0.79
N GLU A 12 -2.02 -7.27 -1.38
CA GLU A 12 -1.46 -8.45 -2.06
C GLU A 12 -1.21 -9.59 -1.06
N SER A 13 -0.75 -9.29 0.15
CA SER A 13 -0.58 -10.28 1.22
C SER A 13 -1.92 -10.90 1.65
N ILE A 14 -2.98 -10.10 1.78
CA ILE A 14 -4.33 -10.58 2.10
C ILE A 14 -4.86 -11.48 0.97
N GLN A 15 -4.63 -11.12 -0.30
CA GLN A 15 -5.08 -11.94 -1.43
C GLN A 15 -4.31 -13.27 -1.54
N TYR A 16 -3.05 -13.28 -1.14
CA TYR A 16 -2.21 -14.47 -1.09
C TYR A 16 -2.62 -15.41 0.05
N ILE A 17 -2.74 -14.89 1.27
CA ILE A 17 -3.06 -15.67 2.48
C ILE A 17 -4.54 -16.03 2.58
N ARG A 18 -5.43 -15.14 2.14
CA ARG A 18 -6.91 -15.26 2.21
C ARG A 18 -7.43 -15.51 3.65
N PRO A 19 -7.16 -14.62 4.60
CA PRO A 19 -7.48 -14.83 6.00
C PRO A 19 -8.98 -15.07 6.22
N GLN A 20 -9.32 -16.15 6.92
CA GLN A 20 -10.69 -16.53 7.32
C GLN A 20 -10.90 -16.43 8.83
N VAL A 21 -9.83 -16.59 9.61
CA VAL A 21 -9.86 -16.52 11.08
C VAL A 21 -8.80 -15.54 11.61
N SER A 22 -8.91 -15.18 12.88
CA SER A 22 -8.00 -14.21 13.51
C SER A 22 -6.52 -14.61 13.43
N THR A 23 -6.21 -15.90 13.56
CA THR A 23 -4.84 -16.42 13.48
C THR A 23 -4.20 -16.25 12.10
N ASP A 24 -5.00 -16.14 11.04
CA ASP A 24 -4.47 -15.96 9.68
C ASP A 24 -3.86 -14.57 9.50
N TRP A 25 -4.26 -13.59 10.31
CA TRP A 25 -3.71 -12.24 10.28
C TRP A 25 -2.26 -12.19 10.77
N ILE A 26 -1.82 -13.19 11.54
CA ILE A 26 -0.40 -13.37 11.89
C ILE A 26 0.39 -13.65 10.61
N ALA A 27 -0.10 -14.56 9.76
CA ALA A 27 0.55 -14.88 8.49
C ALA A 27 0.52 -13.71 7.49
N VAL A 28 -0.56 -12.92 7.49
CA VAL A 28 -0.61 -11.66 6.72
C VAL A 28 0.45 -10.67 7.21
N SER A 29 0.51 -10.42 8.52
CA SER A 29 1.50 -9.54 9.14
C SER A 29 2.93 -9.96 8.81
N GLU A 30 3.25 -11.24 8.98
CA GLU A 30 4.56 -11.77 8.63
C GLU A 30 4.90 -11.57 7.15
N THR A 31 3.93 -11.78 6.26
CA THR A 31 4.13 -11.61 4.81
C THR A 31 4.39 -10.14 4.47
N VAL A 32 3.64 -9.21 5.07
CA VAL A 32 3.86 -7.76 4.92
C VAL A 32 5.26 -7.37 5.41
N ILE A 33 5.64 -7.79 6.62
CA ILE A 33 6.95 -7.47 7.20
C ILE A 33 8.08 -8.04 6.32
N LYS A 34 8.01 -9.32 5.94
CA LYS A 34 9.01 -9.97 5.08
C LYS A 34 9.14 -9.26 3.74
N THR A 35 8.03 -8.82 3.16
CA THR A 35 8.02 -8.11 1.87
C THR A 35 8.62 -6.71 1.98
N LEU A 36 8.25 -5.95 3.01
CA LEU A 36 8.77 -4.59 3.22
C LEU A 36 10.25 -4.58 3.62
N LEU A 37 10.73 -5.63 4.30
CA LEU A 37 12.13 -5.77 4.69
C LEU A 37 13.10 -5.78 3.50
N PHE A 38 12.64 -6.19 2.30
CA PHE A 38 13.46 -6.09 1.09
C PHE A 38 13.86 -4.66 0.72
N ASN A 39 13.07 -3.66 1.16
CA ASN A 39 13.33 -2.25 0.88
C ASN A 39 14.06 -1.52 2.03
N GLY A 40 14.41 -2.23 3.11
CA GLY A 40 15.12 -1.69 4.26
C GLY A 40 14.53 -2.11 5.60
N PRO A 41 15.07 -1.61 6.73
CA PRO A 41 14.58 -1.92 8.06
C PRO A 41 13.11 -1.50 8.25
N VAL A 42 12.33 -2.34 8.92
CA VAL A 42 10.89 -2.17 9.12
C VAL A 42 10.56 -2.18 10.61
N ASP A 43 9.75 -1.23 11.07
CA ASP A 43 9.17 -1.26 12.42
C ASP A 43 8.09 -2.34 12.49
N GLN A 44 8.42 -3.49 13.07
CA GLN A 44 7.50 -4.64 13.13
C GLN A 44 6.19 -4.31 13.85
N LYS A 45 6.21 -3.42 14.86
CA LYS A 45 4.99 -3.06 15.63
C LYS A 45 3.97 -2.30 14.79
N LYS A 46 4.43 -1.58 13.75
CA LYS A 46 3.54 -0.87 12.82
C LYS A 46 2.71 -1.84 11.97
N TYR A 47 3.17 -3.07 11.78
CA TYR A 47 2.58 -4.05 10.86
C TYR A 47 2.12 -5.32 11.58
N ASP A 48 1.81 -5.24 12.88
CA ASP A 48 1.25 -6.38 13.60
C ASP A 48 -0.12 -6.81 13.02
N GLU A 49 -0.60 -7.97 13.44
CA GLU A 49 -1.84 -8.56 12.93
C GLU A 49 -3.07 -7.64 13.12
N ASN A 50 -3.10 -6.88 14.22
CA ASN A 50 -4.19 -5.98 14.53
C ASN A 50 -4.12 -4.73 13.67
N GLU A 51 -2.93 -4.16 13.48
CA GLU A 51 -2.71 -3.01 12.61
C GLU A 51 -2.99 -3.35 11.14
N CYS A 52 -2.61 -4.54 10.68
CA CYS A 52 -2.97 -5.03 9.34
C CYS A 52 -4.50 -5.12 9.15
N TYR A 53 -5.21 -5.68 10.13
CA TYR A 53 -6.68 -5.77 10.10
C TYR A 53 -7.34 -4.39 10.12
N LYS A 54 -6.92 -3.51 11.05
CA LYS A 54 -7.42 -2.13 11.14
C LYS A 54 -7.19 -1.39 9.83
N GLN A 55 -6.01 -1.51 9.23
CA GLN A 55 -5.68 -0.85 7.98
C GLN A 55 -6.57 -1.33 6.83
N LEU A 56 -6.93 -2.62 6.77
CA LEU A 56 -7.93 -3.09 5.80
C LEU A 56 -9.28 -2.39 6.03
N LYS A 57 -9.76 -2.31 7.28
CA LYS A 57 -11.04 -1.65 7.61
C LYS A 57 -11.05 -0.17 7.24
N GLU A 58 -9.92 0.53 7.42
CA GLU A 58 -9.78 1.90 6.94
C GLU A 58 -9.87 2.01 5.41
N LEU A 59 -9.27 1.07 4.68
CA LEU A 59 -9.33 1.05 3.21
C LEU A 59 -10.74 0.72 2.70
N GLU A 60 -11.43 -0.24 3.33
CA GLU A 60 -12.84 -0.55 3.08
C GLU A 60 -13.72 0.68 3.28
N ASN A 61 -13.55 1.41 4.39
CA ASN A 61 -14.33 2.61 4.66
C ASN A 61 -14.01 3.75 3.67
N ARG A 62 -12.75 3.89 3.27
CA ARG A 62 -12.31 4.98 2.38
C ARG A 62 -12.73 4.77 0.93
N TYR A 63 -12.63 3.53 0.43
CA TYR A 63 -12.80 3.24 -1.00
C TYR A 63 -14.00 2.36 -1.31
N GLY A 64 -14.61 1.72 -0.31
CA GLY A 64 -15.69 0.75 -0.51
C GLY A 64 -16.89 1.33 -1.25
N ALA A 65 -17.27 2.58 -0.98
CA ALA A 65 -18.37 3.24 -1.68
C ALA A 65 -18.07 3.55 -3.16
N ALA A 66 -16.79 3.62 -3.55
CA ALA A 66 -16.37 3.87 -4.93
C ALA A 66 -16.20 2.58 -5.75
N ILE A 67 -16.24 1.41 -5.09
CA ILE A 67 -16.06 0.11 -5.73
C ILE A 67 -17.45 -0.48 -6.05
N PRO A 68 -17.76 -0.74 -7.33
CA PRO A 68 -19.03 -1.36 -7.70
C PRO A 68 -19.20 -2.74 -7.06
N ALA A 69 -20.43 -3.06 -6.63
CA ALA A 69 -20.73 -4.29 -5.91
C ALA A 69 -20.48 -5.56 -6.75
N GLU A 70 -20.60 -5.45 -8.07
CA GLU A 70 -20.33 -6.50 -9.05
C GLU A 70 -18.83 -6.73 -9.30
N SER A 71 -17.95 -5.84 -8.81
CA SER A 71 -16.51 -5.94 -9.00
C SER A 71 -15.82 -6.64 -7.82
N SER A 72 -14.68 -7.30 -8.09
CA SER A 72 -13.85 -7.85 -7.02
C SER A 72 -13.28 -6.73 -6.16
N PHE A 73 -13.68 -6.66 -4.89
CA PHE A 73 -13.24 -5.61 -3.97
C PHE A 73 -11.72 -5.44 -3.97
N PHE A 74 -10.97 -6.52 -3.74
CA PHE A 74 -9.51 -6.47 -3.71
C PHE A 74 -8.89 -6.16 -5.08
N GLY A 75 -9.51 -6.60 -6.17
CA GLY A 75 -9.06 -6.26 -7.52
C GLY A 75 -9.18 -4.76 -7.81
N SER A 76 -10.36 -4.19 -7.52
CA SER A 76 -10.63 -2.76 -7.68
C SER A 76 -9.78 -1.92 -6.73
N LEU A 77 -9.62 -2.33 -5.48
CA LEU A 77 -8.77 -1.64 -4.50
C LEU A 77 -7.30 -1.62 -4.94
N ASN A 78 -6.77 -2.74 -5.44
CA ASN A 78 -5.42 -2.77 -6.02
C ASN A 78 -5.28 -1.81 -7.21
N ALA A 79 -6.26 -1.76 -8.10
CA ALA A 79 -6.22 -0.85 -9.24
C ALA A 79 -6.20 0.62 -8.79
N ILE A 80 -7.02 0.98 -7.80
CA ILE A 80 -7.05 2.32 -7.21
C ILE A 80 -5.70 2.68 -6.58
N LEU A 81 -5.15 1.80 -5.74
CA LEU A 81 -3.88 2.04 -5.05
C LEU A 81 -2.70 2.09 -6.03
N ARG A 82 -2.68 1.26 -7.07
CA ARG A 82 -1.64 1.31 -8.12
C ARG A 82 -1.72 2.60 -8.91
N LYS A 83 -2.92 3.05 -9.28
CA LYS A 83 -3.11 4.34 -9.96
C LYS A 83 -2.59 5.48 -9.09
N LYS A 84 -2.95 5.51 -7.80
CA LYS A 84 -2.44 6.50 -6.86
C LYS A 84 -0.91 6.46 -6.77
N ARG A 85 -0.30 5.28 -6.76
CA ARG A 85 1.17 5.18 -6.70
C ARG A 85 1.84 5.70 -7.98
N ILE A 86 1.22 5.50 -9.14
CA ILE A 86 1.69 6.07 -10.41
C ILE A 86 1.63 7.60 -10.33
N GLU A 87 0.53 8.18 -9.86
CA GLU A 87 0.38 9.64 -9.70
C GLU A 87 1.44 10.23 -8.75
N GLU A 88 1.75 9.54 -7.64
CA GLU A 88 2.83 9.93 -6.73
C GLU A 88 4.20 9.91 -7.42
N LEU A 89 4.49 8.88 -8.21
CA LEU A 89 5.74 8.75 -8.97
C LEU A 89 5.87 9.82 -10.07
N ASP A 90 4.78 10.11 -10.78
CA ASP A 90 4.76 11.16 -11.80
C ASP A 90 5.06 12.54 -11.18
N TYR A 91 4.51 12.80 -10.00
CA TYR A 91 4.80 14.02 -9.24
C TYR A 91 6.27 14.11 -8.81
N ASP A 92 6.83 13.00 -8.31
CA ASP A 92 8.24 12.93 -7.90
C ASP A 92 9.17 13.16 -9.10
N ILE A 93 8.87 12.55 -10.25
CA ILE A 93 9.61 12.72 -11.50
C ILE A 93 9.59 14.19 -11.95
N GLU A 94 8.41 14.82 -11.95
CA GLU A 94 8.27 16.22 -12.37
C GLU A 94 8.99 17.18 -11.42
N THR A 95 8.99 16.88 -10.12
CA THR A 95 9.75 17.64 -9.13
C THR A 95 11.25 17.50 -9.36
N CYS A 96 11.75 16.28 -9.59
CA CYS A 96 13.15 16.04 -9.92
C CYS A 96 13.56 16.77 -11.21
N ARG A 97 12.73 16.76 -12.26
CA ARG A 97 13.00 17.49 -13.52
C ARG A 97 13.15 18.99 -13.29
N ARG A 98 12.23 19.60 -12.55
CA ARG A 98 12.30 21.04 -12.21
C ARG A 98 13.55 21.37 -11.40
N ASN A 99 13.92 20.52 -10.45
CA ASN A 99 15.13 20.71 -9.65
C ASN A 99 16.40 20.60 -10.51
N LEU A 100 16.45 19.66 -11.45
CA LEU A 100 17.57 19.52 -12.38
C LEU A 100 17.70 20.75 -13.30
N GLN A 101 16.59 21.21 -13.88
CA GLN A 101 16.60 22.43 -14.72
C GLN A 101 17.06 23.66 -13.93
N TYR A 102 16.63 23.79 -12.67
CA TYR A 102 17.12 24.85 -11.79
C TYR A 102 18.63 24.74 -11.60
N LEU A 103 19.15 23.56 -11.27
CA LEU A 103 20.59 23.37 -11.09
C LEU A 103 21.38 23.64 -12.38
N GLU A 104 20.88 23.26 -13.56
CA GLU A 104 21.52 23.54 -14.84
C GLU A 104 21.53 25.04 -15.21
N GLN A 105 20.55 25.81 -14.76
CA GLN A 105 20.47 27.25 -15.01
C GLN A 105 21.33 28.08 -14.05
N TYR A 106 21.65 27.54 -12.88
CA TYR A 106 22.35 28.25 -11.79
C TYR A 106 23.69 27.59 -11.38
N ALA A 107 24.19 26.61 -12.14
CA ALA A 107 25.54 26.05 -12.06
C ALA A 107 26.45 26.66 -13.13
#